data_AF-A0A533SHH9-F1
#
_entry.id   AF-A0A533SHH9-F1
#
_cell.length_a   1.000
_cell.length_b   1.000
_cell.length_c   1.000
_cell.angle_alpha   90.00
_cell.angle_beta   90.00
_cell.angle_gamma   90.00
#
_symmetry.space_group_name_H-M   'P 1'
#
loop_
_entity.id
_entity.type
_entity.pdbx_description
1 polymer ?
#
loop_
_entity_poly.entity_id
_entity_poly.type
_entity_poly.pdbx_seq_one_letter_code
_entity_poly.pdbx_strand_id
1 'polypeptide(L)'
;LGHKEPNVAFRQGSIDALGDAGLGEEDFDVVISNRALGHVRDKVKVLREVFRVLKSGGEFHFSDVYCDRRLPPEIEADAELKSEHLGGAHYFGDFLRLVRAAGFCDPRIVSVRPLEITDPELEKKLGGASFMAVTFRLFKIRSLEDGEEDYGQEAIYKGTIEGFSESFTLDEENFLETGKALRVGGNTAKILAESRFSPHFEILGDQSRHLGAFERG
;
A
#
# COMPACT_ATOMS: atom_id res chain seq x y z
N LEU A 1 20.42 19.65 -9.35
CA LEU A 1 20.60 18.70 -8.23
C LEU A 1 21.92 19.04 -7.56
N GLY A 2 21.90 19.42 -6.29
CA GLY A 2 23.08 19.95 -5.60
C GLY A 2 22.74 20.38 -4.17
N HIS A 3 22.29 19.44 -3.34
CA HIS A 3 22.18 19.70 -1.91
C HIS A 3 23.57 20.01 -1.35
N LYS A 4 23.66 21.00 -0.46
CA LYS A 4 24.94 21.37 0.19
C LYS A 4 25.47 20.26 1.09
N GLU A 5 24.57 19.48 1.68
CA GLU A 5 24.85 18.32 2.52
C GLU A 5 24.14 17.08 1.97
N PRO A 6 24.64 15.86 2.22
CA PRO A 6 23.95 14.64 1.86
C PRO A 6 22.58 14.55 2.51
N ASN A 7 21.55 14.26 1.73
CA ASN A 7 20.19 13.98 2.18
C ASN A 7 19.87 12.47 2.18
N VAL A 8 20.91 11.62 2.16
CA VAL A 8 20.80 10.17 2.12
C VAL A 8 21.68 9.58 3.22
N ALA A 9 21.12 8.62 3.95
CA ALA A 9 21.84 7.84 4.96
C ALA A 9 21.54 6.35 4.77
N PHE A 10 22.56 5.51 4.96
CA PHE A 10 22.43 4.05 4.91
C PHE A 10 22.55 3.48 6.31
N ARG A 11 21.65 2.57 6.66
CA ARG A 11 21.65 1.82 7.92
C ARG A 11 21.68 0.34 7.59
N GLN A 12 22.58 -0.40 8.24
CA GLN A 12 22.56 -1.85 8.20
C GLN A 12 21.58 -2.35 9.27
N GLY A 13 20.67 -3.25 8.89
CA GLY A 13 19.70 -3.83 9.81
C GLY A 13 18.74 -4.78 9.11
N SER A 14 17.85 -5.38 9.89
CA SER A 14 16.76 -6.22 9.38
C SER A 14 15.47 -5.42 9.28
N ILE A 15 14.69 -5.63 8.23
CA ILE A 15 13.42 -4.92 8.01
C ILE A 15 12.33 -5.32 9.00
N ASP A 16 12.51 -6.42 9.73
CA ASP A 16 11.64 -6.86 10.82
C ASP A 16 12.09 -6.37 12.19
N ALA A 17 13.11 -5.52 12.25
CA ALA A 17 13.68 -4.93 13.47
C ALA A 17 14.31 -3.55 13.15
N LEU A 18 13.52 -2.63 12.58
CA LEU A 18 13.99 -1.30 12.21
C LEU A 18 14.48 -0.48 13.41
N GLY A 19 13.96 -0.76 14.61
CA GLY A 19 14.43 -0.18 15.86
C GLY A 19 15.92 -0.47 16.13
N ASP A 20 16.39 -1.68 15.83
CA ASP A 20 17.81 -2.07 16.01
C ASP A 20 18.73 -1.32 15.05
N ALA A 21 18.20 -0.88 13.90
CA ALA A 21 18.88 0.00 12.95
C ALA A 21 18.85 1.48 13.35
N GLY A 22 18.26 1.80 14.52
CA GLY A 22 18.15 3.16 15.06
C GLY A 22 17.03 3.99 14.45
N LEU A 23 16.00 3.36 13.87
CA LEU A 23 14.84 4.07 13.33
C LEU A 23 13.76 4.24 14.40
N GLY A 24 13.48 5.50 14.77
CA GLY A 24 12.51 5.87 15.79
C GLY A 24 11.06 5.72 15.34
N GLU A 25 10.14 6.03 16.25
CA GLU A 25 8.71 6.03 15.95
C GLU A 25 8.33 7.34 15.28
N GLU A 26 7.42 7.29 14.31
CA GLU A 26 6.88 8.50 13.66
C GLU A 26 7.95 9.42 13.04
N ASP A 27 9.00 8.83 12.49
CA ASP A 27 10.11 9.56 11.86
C ASP A 27 9.91 9.75 10.36
N PHE A 28 9.12 8.90 9.71
CA PHE A 28 9.05 8.82 8.25
C PHE A 28 7.68 9.21 7.69
N ASP A 29 7.67 10.08 6.68
CA ASP A 29 6.46 10.43 5.93
C ASP A 29 6.07 9.34 4.92
N VAL A 30 7.08 8.69 4.32
CA VAL A 30 6.90 7.64 3.32
C VAL A 30 7.92 6.53 3.54
N VAL A 31 7.45 5.29 3.56
CA VAL A 31 8.28 4.09 3.44
C VAL A 31 8.01 3.50 2.05
N ILE A 32 9.06 3.05 1.35
CA ILE A 32 8.93 2.40 0.06
C ILE A 32 9.62 1.04 0.06
N SER A 33 9.10 0.11 -0.74
CA SER A 33 9.75 -1.19 -0.95
C SER A 33 9.37 -1.78 -2.31
N ASN A 34 10.22 -2.64 -2.83
CA ASN A 34 9.97 -3.38 -4.06
C ASN A 34 10.46 -4.83 -3.89
N ARG A 35 9.52 -5.78 -3.93
CA ARG A 35 9.76 -7.24 -3.87
C ARG A 35 10.58 -7.72 -2.66
N ALA A 36 10.56 -6.98 -1.56
CA ALA A 36 11.30 -7.36 -0.36
C ALA A 36 10.51 -8.28 0.58
N LEU A 37 9.18 -8.23 0.59
CA LEU A 37 8.38 -8.95 1.59
C LEU A 37 8.32 -10.45 1.30
N GLY A 38 8.47 -10.87 0.03
CA GLY A 38 8.51 -12.28 -0.37
C GLY A 38 9.54 -13.13 0.39
N HIS A 39 10.65 -12.51 0.83
CA HIS A 39 11.75 -13.20 1.55
C HIS A 39 11.63 -13.11 3.07
N VAL A 40 10.62 -12.41 3.58
CA VAL A 40 10.42 -12.18 5.02
C VAL A 40 9.69 -13.38 5.64
N ARG A 41 10.24 -13.85 6.77
CA ARG A 41 9.64 -14.92 7.59
C ARG A 41 8.38 -14.45 8.33
N ASP A 42 8.46 -13.32 9.03
CA ASP A 42 7.33 -12.72 9.76
C ASP A 42 6.92 -11.39 9.12
N LYS A 43 6.02 -11.47 8.13
CA LYS A 43 5.52 -10.29 7.41
C LYS A 43 4.73 -9.34 8.33
N VAL A 44 4.02 -9.86 9.33
CA VAL A 44 3.26 -9.02 10.27
C VAL A 44 4.21 -8.18 11.10
N LYS A 45 5.33 -8.75 11.56
CA LYS A 45 6.36 -8.01 12.29
C LYS A 45 6.95 -6.87 11.44
N VAL A 46 7.25 -7.12 10.17
CA VAL A 46 7.70 -6.05 9.24
C VAL A 46 6.63 -4.98 9.08
N LEU A 47 5.38 -5.36 8.82
CA LEU A 47 4.28 -4.40 8.66
C LEU A 47 4.08 -3.55 9.93
N ARG A 48 4.22 -4.14 11.12
CA ARG A 48 4.17 -3.41 12.40
C ARG A 48 5.35 -2.46 12.59
N GLU A 49 6.56 -2.86 12.23
CA GLU A 49 7.72 -1.97 12.25
C GLU A 49 7.54 -0.80 11.29
N VAL A 50 7.03 -1.05 10.08
CA VAL A 50 6.69 0.01 9.12
C VAL A 50 5.62 0.95 9.70
N PHE A 51 4.55 0.40 10.29
CA PHE A 51 3.52 1.20 10.95
C PHE A 51 4.07 2.04 12.11
N ARG A 52 5.03 1.50 12.89
CA ARG A 52 5.67 2.20 14.00
C ARG A 52 6.47 3.40 13.52
N VAL A 53 7.32 3.22 12.51
CA VAL A 53 8.24 4.27 12.03
C VAL A 53 7.53 5.35 11.21
N LEU A 54 6.36 5.06 10.62
CA LEU A 54 5.57 6.05 9.89
C LEU A 54 4.97 7.11 10.81
N LYS A 55 4.96 8.37 10.38
CA LYS A 55 4.18 9.46 11.00
C LYS A 55 2.68 9.22 10.85
N SER A 56 1.87 9.86 11.70
CA SER A 56 0.42 9.98 11.42
C SER A 56 0.21 10.63 10.04
N GLY A 57 -0.64 10.05 9.22
CA GLY A 57 -0.82 10.44 7.81
C GLY A 57 0.28 9.94 6.86
N GLY A 58 1.31 9.27 7.38
CA GLY A 58 2.38 8.67 6.58
C GLY A 58 1.92 7.45 5.80
N GLU A 59 2.70 7.05 4.79
CA GLU A 59 2.32 6.00 3.85
C GLU A 59 3.42 4.96 3.64
N PHE A 60 3.04 3.68 3.61
CA PHE A 60 3.85 2.63 3.01
C PHE A 60 3.41 2.38 1.56
N HIS A 61 4.26 2.73 0.60
CA HIS A 61 4.02 2.58 -0.84
C HIS A 61 4.96 1.53 -1.43
N PHE A 62 4.44 0.36 -1.82
CA PHE A 62 5.29 -0.76 -2.20
C PHE A 62 4.66 -1.67 -3.24
N SER A 63 5.51 -2.39 -3.97
CA SER A 63 5.09 -3.42 -4.93
C SER A 63 5.65 -4.79 -4.55
N ASP A 64 4.81 -5.82 -4.59
CA ASP A 64 5.21 -7.21 -4.32
C ASP A 64 4.39 -8.22 -5.14
N VAL A 65 4.75 -9.49 -5.07
CA VAL A 65 4.10 -10.60 -5.77
C VAL A 65 3.16 -11.36 -4.84
N TYR A 66 1.95 -11.60 -5.32
CA TYR A 66 0.88 -12.31 -4.62
C TYR A 66 0.34 -13.45 -5.47
N CYS A 67 -0.28 -14.41 -4.79
CA CYS A 67 -0.91 -15.56 -5.39
C CYS A 67 -2.43 -15.53 -5.21
N ASP A 68 -3.15 -16.10 -6.18
CA ASP A 68 -4.61 -16.28 -6.13
C ASP A 68 -5.05 -17.29 -5.05
N ARG A 69 -4.14 -18.12 -4.55
CA ARG A 69 -4.39 -19.16 -3.55
C ARG A 69 -3.22 -19.34 -2.59
N ARG A 70 -3.41 -20.18 -1.57
CA ARG A 70 -2.32 -20.63 -0.69
C ARG A 70 -1.48 -21.67 -1.41
N LEU A 71 -0.17 -21.50 -1.40
CA LEU A 71 0.75 -22.47 -1.97
C LEU A 71 0.94 -23.65 -0.99
N PRO A 72 1.03 -24.89 -1.49
CA PRO A 72 1.43 -26.03 -0.67
C PRO A 72 2.84 -25.86 -0.09
N PRO A 73 3.14 -26.41 1.10
CA PRO A 73 4.45 -26.28 1.75
C PRO A 73 5.63 -26.71 0.88
N GLU A 74 5.45 -27.71 0.00
CA GLU A 74 6.45 -28.17 -0.95
C GLU A 74 6.82 -27.11 -2.00
N ILE A 75 5.84 -26.33 -2.47
CA ILE A 75 6.05 -25.21 -3.39
C ILE A 75 6.69 -24.04 -2.64
N GLU A 76 6.20 -23.75 -1.44
CA GLU A 76 6.77 -22.71 -0.58
C GLU A 76 8.21 -23.00 -0.18
N ALA A 77 8.63 -24.27 -0.15
CA ALA A 77 9.99 -24.68 0.22
C ALA A 77 10.97 -24.71 -0.97
N ASP A 78 10.48 -24.83 -2.22
CA ASP A 78 11.29 -24.97 -3.43
C ASP A 78 12.23 -23.75 -3.63
N ALA A 79 13.53 -24.05 -3.78
CA ALA A 79 14.57 -23.02 -3.85
C ALA A 79 14.54 -22.21 -5.16
N GLU A 80 14.16 -22.83 -6.27
CA GLU A 80 14.06 -22.19 -7.58
C GLU A 80 12.85 -21.25 -7.62
N LEU A 81 11.71 -21.70 -7.09
CA LEU A 81 10.53 -20.84 -6.98
C LEU A 81 10.75 -19.66 -6.02
N LYS A 82 11.56 -19.84 -4.96
CA LYS A 82 11.97 -18.74 -4.08
C LYS A 82 12.85 -17.73 -4.79
N SER A 83 13.84 -18.17 -5.58
CA SER A 83 14.69 -17.23 -6.32
C SER A 83 13.88 -16.39 -7.31
N GLU A 84 12.81 -16.95 -7.87
CA GLU A 84 11.88 -16.24 -8.76
C GLU A 84 10.83 -15.39 -8.03
N HIS A 85 10.88 -15.30 -6.69
CA HIS A 85 9.88 -14.60 -5.85
C HIS A 85 8.46 -15.18 -5.95
N LEU A 86 8.32 -16.44 -6.39
CA LEU A 86 7.05 -17.13 -6.54
C LEU A 86 6.73 -17.99 -5.31
N GLY A 87 7.72 -18.73 -4.79
CA GLY A 87 7.53 -19.63 -3.64
C GLY A 87 7.19 -18.90 -2.33
N GLY A 88 7.58 -17.62 -2.21
CA GLY A 88 7.26 -16.77 -1.05
C GLY A 88 6.00 -15.91 -1.21
N ALA A 89 5.30 -16.00 -2.35
CA ALA A 89 4.14 -15.18 -2.65
C ALA A 89 2.97 -15.58 -1.77
N HIS A 90 2.45 -14.64 -0.98
CA HIS A 90 1.29 -14.91 -0.14
C HIS A 90 0.01 -14.97 -0.96
N TYR A 91 -0.94 -15.79 -0.51
CA TYR A 91 -2.32 -15.62 -0.91
C TYR A 91 -2.76 -14.19 -0.63
N PHE A 92 -3.25 -13.52 -1.68
CA PHE A 92 -3.66 -12.12 -1.63
C PHE A 92 -4.60 -11.81 -0.46
N GLY A 93 -5.61 -12.66 -0.24
CA GLY A 93 -6.58 -12.47 0.84
C GLY A 93 -5.98 -12.63 2.25
N ASP A 94 -4.97 -13.49 2.43
CA ASP A 94 -4.26 -13.59 3.71
C ASP A 94 -3.41 -12.35 3.94
N PHE A 95 -2.73 -11.85 2.91
CA PHE A 95 -1.93 -10.64 3.04
C PHE A 95 -2.77 -9.44 3.51
N LEU A 96 -3.96 -9.22 2.94
CA LEU A 96 -4.87 -8.16 3.39
C LEU A 96 -5.25 -8.29 4.87
N ARG A 97 -5.40 -9.52 5.39
CA ARG A 97 -5.65 -9.75 6.82
C ARG A 97 -4.45 -9.38 7.67
N LEU A 98 -3.24 -9.71 7.23
CA LEU A 98 -2.00 -9.35 7.93
C LEU A 98 -1.79 -7.84 7.99
N VAL A 99 -2.09 -7.14 6.89
CA VAL A 99 -2.04 -5.68 6.80
C VAL A 99 -2.97 -5.03 7.82
N ARG A 100 -4.24 -5.47 7.88
CA ARG A 100 -5.18 -4.99 8.90
C ARG A 100 -4.75 -5.32 10.32
N ALA A 101 -4.25 -6.53 10.57
CA ALA A 101 -3.73 -6.95 11.86
C ALA A 101 -2.47 -6.18 12.32
N ALA A 102 -1.78 -5.51 11.39
CA ALA A 102 -0.66 -4.62 11.68
C ALA A 102 -1.09 -3.17 11.96
N GLY A 103 -2.36 -2.82 11.74
CA GLY A 103 -2.93 -1.49 12.03
C GLY A 103 -3.29 -0.66 10.79
N PHE A 104 -3.03 -1.17 9.58
CA PHE A 104 -3.45 -0.49 8.34
C PHE A 104 -4.87 -0.94 7.97
N CYS A 105 -5.87 -0.14 8.35
CA CYS A 105 -7.29 -0.50 8.19
C CYS A 105 -7.73 -0.65 6.73
N ASP A 106 -7.20 0.23 5.86
CA ASP A 106 -7.68 0.42 4.49
C ASP A 106 -6.55 0.32 3.45
N PRO A 107 -6.18 -0.91 3.04
CA PRO A 107 -5.19 -1.13 2.00
C PRO A 107 -5.71 -0.71 0.62
N ARG A 108 -5.03 0.25 -0.03
CA ARG A 108 -5.36 0.70 -1.39
C ARG A 108 -4.50 0.02 -2.44
N ILE A 109 -5.11 -0.39 -3.55
CA ILE A 109 -4.42 -0.98 -4.69
C ILE A 109 -4.20 0.11 -5.74
N VAL A 110 -2.95 0.35 -6.13
CA VAL A 110 -2.59 1.33 -7.18
C VAL A 110 -2.59 0.69 -8.56
N SER A 111 -2.13 -0.55 -8.63
CA SER A 111 -2.10 -1.33 -9.87
C SER A 111 -1.99 -2.81 -9.57
N VAL A 112 -2.67 -3.60 -10.39
CA VAL A 112 -2.47 -5.05 -10.49
C VAL A 112 -1.92 -5.40 -11.87
N ARG A 113 -0.84 -6.19 -11.90
CA ARG A 113 -0.30 -6.75 -13.14
C ARG A 113 -0.18 -8.27 -13.03
N PRO A 114 -0.92 -9.05 -13.82
CA PRO A 114 -0.72 -10.49 -13.92
C PRO A 114 0.72 -10.83 -14.27
N LEU A 115 1.25 -11.89 -13.67
CA LEU A 115 2.55 -12.45 -14.02
C LEU A 115 2.35 -13.69 -14.86
N GLU A 116 2.78 -13.61 -16.12
CA GLU A 116 2.83 -14.76 -17.00
C GLU A 116 4.04 -15.63 -16.64
N ILE A 117 3.77 -16.91 -16.37
CA ILE A 117 4.82 -17.92 -16.16
C ILE A 117 5.04 -18.60 -17.51
N THR A 118 6.16 -18.29 -18.15
CA THR A 118 6.48 -18.78 -19.50
C THR A 118 7.34 -20.03 -19.49
N ASP A 119 7.92 -20.40 -18.35
CA ASP A 119 8.69 -21.63 -18.18
C ASP A 119 7.75 -22.81 -17.87
N PRO A 120 7.67 -23.82 -18.75
CA PRO A 120 6.77 -24.97 -18.57
C PRO A 120 7.09 -25.81 -17.33
N GLU A 121 8.34 -25.88 -16.90
CA GLU A 121 8.72 -26.64 -15.70
C GLU A 121 8.27 -25.91 -14.44
N LEU A 122 8.40 -24.58 -14.41
CA LEU A 122 7.86 -23.76 -13.32
C LEU A 122 6.34 -23.83 -13.29
N GLU A 123 5.67 -23.70 -14.44
CA GLU A 123 4.21 -23.79 -14.54
C GLU A 123 3.69 -25.12 -13.98
N LYS A 124 4.36 -26.23 -14.33
CA LYS A 124 4.03 -27.56 -13.82
C LYS A 124 4.22 -27.65 -12.30
N LYS A 125 5.30 -27.09 -11.75
CA LYS A 125 5.54 -27.05 -10.30
C LYS A 125 4.48 -26.25 -9.57
N LEU A 126 4.01 -25.14 -10.16
CA LEU A 126 3.05 -24.22 -9.57
C LEU A 126 1.61 -24.75 -9.53
N GLY A 127 1.31 -25.86 -10.20
CA GLY A 127 0.04 -26.55 -10.06
C GLY A 127 -1.19 -25.71 -10.43
N GLY A 128 -1.03 -24.78 -11.39
CA GLY A 128 -2.09 -23.87 -11.84
C GLY A 128 -2.37 -22.69 -10.90
N ALA A 129 -1.48 -22.41 -9.94
CA ALA A 129 -1.50 -21.15 -9.19
C ALA A 129 -1.22 -19.97 -10.12
N SER A 130 -1.98 -18.87 -9.95
CA SER A 130 -1.80 -17.64 -10.71
C SER A 130 -1.15 -16.56 -9.83
N PHE A 131 -0.30 -15.76 -10.45
CA PHE A 131 0.50 -14.75 -9.75
C PHE A 131 0.22 -13.36 -10.29
N MET A 132 0.31 -12.38 -9.42
CA MET A 132 0.09 -10.97 -9.74
C MET A 132 1.08 -10.11 -8.97
N ALA A 133 1.68 -9.14 -9.66
CA ALA A 133 2.40 -8.05 -9.02
C ALA A 133 1.38 -6.97 -8.65
N VAL A 134 1.33 -6.60 -7.37
CA VAL A 134 0.39 -5.58 -6.87
C VAL A 134 1.17 -4.47 -6.22
N THR A 135 0.85 -3.23 -6.60
CA THR A 135 1.36 -2.03 -5.94
C THR A 135 0.31 -1.54 -4.95
N PHE A 136 0.69 -1.40 -3.69
CA PHE A 136 -0.18 -1.00 -2.59
C PHE A 136 0.21 0.36 -2.02
N ARG A 137 -0.78 1.03 -1.45
CA ARG A 137 -0.64 2.18 -0.54
C ARG A 137 -1.30 1.83 0.79
N LEU A 138 -0.54 1.91 1.86
CA LEU A 138 -1.07 1.70 3.21
C LEU A 138 -0.83 2.95 4.03
N PHE A 139 -1.90 3.65 4.41
CA PHE A 139 -1.81 4.89 5.18
C PHE A 139 -1.90 4.62 6.69
N LYS A 140 -1.02 5.26 7.47
CA LYS A 140 -1.09 5.27 8.94
C LYS A 140 -2.06 6.36 9.38
N ILE A 141 -3.35 6.06 9.33
CA ILE A 141 -4.42 6.93 9.82
C ILE A 141 -5.35 6.07 10.68
N ARG A 142 -5.30 6.26 12.00
CA ARG A 142 -5.99 5.38 12.97
C ARG A 142 -7.51 5.51 12.95
N SER A 143 -8.03 6.58 12.37
CA SER A 143 -9.46 6.87 12.23
C SER A 143 -10.08 6.24 10.97
N LEU A 144 -9.29 5.54 10.14
CA LEU A 144 -9.82 4.82 8.98
C LEU A 144 -10.64 3.62 9.44
N GLU A 145 -11.77 3.42 8.76
CA GLU A 145 -12.73 2.35 8.97
C GLU A 145 -12.34 1.13 8.12
N ASP A 146 -12.89 -0.05 8.42
CA ASP A 146 -12.59 -1.30 7.72
C ASP A 146 -13.37 -1.47 6.40
N GLY A 147 -14.24 -0.50 6.08
CA GLY A 147 -14.95 -0.33 4.81
C GLY A 147 -15.01 1.13 4.38
N GLU A 148 -15.43 1.35 3.13
CA GLU A 148 -15.64 2.69 2.60
C GLU A 148 -17.05 3.16 2.96
N GLU A 149 -17.16 4.05 3.93
CA GLU A 149 -18.43 4.59 4.41
C GLU A 149 -18.79 5.92 3.73
N ASP A 150 -20.08 6.19 3.60
CA ASP A 150 -20.58 7.38 2.96
C ASP A 150 -20.96 8.48 3.96
N TYR A 151 -20.38 9.67 3.76
CA TYR A 151 -20.69 10.88 4.52
C TYR A 151 -21.08 12.08 3.63
N GLY A 152 -21.31 11.89 2.33
CA GLY A 152 -21.66 13.02 1.45
C GLY A 152 -20.46 13.84 0.96
N GLN A 153 -19.24 13.38 1.21
CA GLN A 153 -18.02 14.17 0.98
C GLN A 153 -17.57 14.15 -0.48
N GLU A 154 -16.99 15.27 -0.93
CA GLU A 154 -16.35 15.41 -2.23
C GLU A 154 -14.90 15.87 -2.06
N ALA A 155 -14.03 15.47 -2.99
CA ALA A 155 -12.64 15.90 -3.06
C ALA A 155 -12.38 16.65 -4.37
N ILE A 156 -11.70 17.79 -4.29
CA ILE A 156 -11.23 18.57 -5.43
C ILE A 156 -9.71 18.55 -5.42
N TYR A 157 -9.13 18.02 -6.50
CA TYR A 157 -7.68 18.10 -6.71
C TYR A 157 -7.30 19.49 -7.23
N LYS A 158 -6.29 20.11 -6.62
CA LYS A 158 -5.86 21.49 -6.96
C LYS A 158 -4.86 21.56 -8.12
N GLY A 159 -4.37 20.43 -8.65
CA GLY A 159 -3.36 20.43 -9.71
C GLY A 159 -1.97 20.89 -9.27
N THR A 160 -1.68 20.85 -7.98
CA THR A 160 -0.48 21.47 -7.38
C THR A 160 0.67 20.49 -7.10
N ILE A 161 0.51 19.21 -7.41
CA ILE A 161 1.60 18.24 -7.33
C ILE A 161 2.44 18.37 -8.60
N GLU A 162 3.75 18.59 -8.43
CA GLU A 162 4.69 18.72 -9.54
C GLU A 162 4.66 17.48 -10.46
N GLY A 163 4.55 17.70 -11.77
CA GLY A 163 4.42 16.63 -12.76
C GLY A 163 3.02 16.05 -12.92
N PHE A 164 2.05 16.45 -12.08
CA PHE A 164 0.68 15.94 -12.06
C PHE A 164 -0.34 17.09 -12.10
N SER A 165 -0.15 18.09 -12.97
CA SER A 165 -1.02 19.28 -13.00
C SER A 165 -2.45 19.00 -13.45
N GLU A 166 -2.66 17.98 -14.29
CA GLU A 166 -3.97 17.72 -14.93
C GLU A 166 -4.83 16.74 -14.12
N SER A 167 -4.21 15.76 -13.48
CA SER A 167 -4.90 14.73 -12.73
C SER A 167 -3.99 14.04 -11.72
N PHE A 168 -4.60 13.39 -10.74
CA PHE A 168 -3.95 12.55 -9.75
C PHE A 168 -4.74 11.25 -9.55
N THR A 169 -4.05 10.13 -9.62
CA THR A 169 -4.62 8.81 -9.29
C THR A 169 -4.18 8.42 -7.89
N LEU A 170 -5.13 8.32 -6.95
CA LEU A 170 -4.84 7.86 -5.60
C LEU A 170 -4.61 6.34 -5.59
N ASP A 171 -5.49 5.61 -6.26
CA ASP A 171 -5.57 4.15 -6.36
C ASP A 171 -6.35 3.76 -7.64
N GLU A 172 -6.55 2.46 -7.93
CA GLU A 172 -7.27 1.97 -9.12
C GLU A 172 -8.71 2.50 -9.24
N GLU A 173 -9.21 3.03 -8.15
CA GLU A 173 -10.60 3.32 -7.90
C GLU A 173 -10.86 4.84 -7.80
N ASN A 174 -9.82 5.65 -7.64
CA ASN A 174 -9.92 7.09 -7.38
C ASN A 174 -9.01 7.89 -8.32
N PHE A 175 -9.59 8.36 -9.41
CA PHE A 175 -8.96 9.26 -10.39
C PHE A 175 -9.55 10.67 -10.26
N LEU A 176 -8.72 11.65 -9.92
CA LEU A 176 -9.14 13.03 -9.66
C LEU A 176 -8.57 13.97 -10.72
N GLU A 177 -9.43 14.57 -11.53
CA GLU A 177 -9.06 15.63 -12.46
C GLU A 177 -8.96 16.98 -11.73
N THR A 178 -8.01 17.81 -12.14
CA THR A 178 -7.80 19.12 -11.54
C THR A 178 -9.03 20.01 -11.66
N GLY A 179 -9.45 20.58 -10.53
CA GLY A 179 -10.59 21.50 -10.44
C GLY A 179 -11.97 20.85 -10.53
N LYS A 180 -12.06 19.52 -10.71
CA LYS A 180 -13.35 18.81 -10.69
C LYS A 180 -13.59 18.19 -9.32
N ALA A 181 -14.80 18.37 -8.80
CA ALA A 181 -15.24 17.66 -7.60
C ALA A 181 -15.50 16.20 -7.94
N LEU A 182 -14.88 15.30 -7.17
CA LEU A 182 -15.15 13.87 -7.21
C LEU A 182 -15.84 13.47 -5.90
N ARG A 183 -16.94 12.73 -6.01
CA ARG A 183 -17.59 12.12 -4.85
C ARG A 183 -16.71 11.01 -4.29
N VAL A 184 -16.41 11.07 -2.99
CA VAL A 184 -15.50 10.12 -2.33
C VAL A 184 -16.11 9.56 -1.05
N GLY A 185 -15.68 8.38 -0.65
CA GLY A 185 -16.00 7.84 0.66
C GLY A 185 -15.18 8.47 1.79
N GLY A 186 -15.59 8.18 3.02
CA GLY A 186 -15.03 8.79 4.22
C GLY A 186 -13.56 8.47 4.46
N ASN A 187 -13.12 7.24 4.15
CA ASN A 187 -11.71 6.88 4.23
C ASN A 187 -10.87 7.63 3.19
N THR A 188 -11.35 7.72 1.95
CA THR A 188 -10.68 8.48 0.89
C THR A 188 -10.56 9.96 1.26
N ALA A 189 -11.63 10.56 1.79
CA ALA A 189 -11.61 11.94 2.28
C ALA A 189 -10.58 12.15 3.40
N LYS A 190 -10.52 11.25 4.40
CA LYS A 190 -9.51 11.27 5.47
C LYS A 190 -8.09 11.13 4.92
N ILE A 191 -7.83 10.18 4.01
CA ILE A 191 -6.53 9.99 3.38
C ILE A 191 -6.06 11.27 2.68
N LEU A 192 -6.93 11.91 1.89
CA LEU A 192 -6.60 13.14 1.19
C LEU A 192 -6.43 14.32 2.13
N ALA A 193 -7.17 14.39 3.24
CA ALA A 193 -7.12 15.49 4.21
C ALA A 193 -5.99 15.39 5.25
N GLU A 194 -5.59 14.18 5.65
CA GLU A 194 -4.71 13.95 6.81
C GLU A 194 -3.31 13.46 6.44
N SER A 195 -3.07 13.11 5.17
CA SER A 195 -1.74 12.70 4.69
C SER A 195 -0.97 13.87 4.08
N ARG A 196 0.23 13.59 3.54
CA ARG A 196 1.01 14.57 2.74
C ARG A 196 0.26 15.14 1.54
N PHE A 197 -0.88 14.57 1.14
CA PHE A 197 -1.71 15.09 0.06
C PHE A 197 -2.56 16.29 0.47
N SER A 198 -2.78 16.52 1.77
CA SER A 198 -3.65 17.58 2.31
C SER A 198 -3.50 18.96 1.63
N PRO A 199 -2.28 19.49 1.38
CA PRO A 199 -2.14 20.79 0.73
C PRO A 199 -2.73 20.84 -0.69
N HIS A 200 -2.80 19.69 -1.36
CA HIS A 200 -3.15 19.54 -2.77
C HIS A 200 -4.63 19.25 -3.02
N PHE A 201 -5.42 19.03 -1.96
CA PHE A 201 -6.84 18.72 -2.06
C PHE A 201 -7.69 19.70 -1.25
N GLU A 202 -8.90 19.91 -1.70
CA GLU A 202 -9.98 20.54 -0.93
C GLU A 202 -11.05 19.47 -0.71
N ILE A 203 -11.46 19.27 0.54
CA ILE A 203 -12.51 18.33 0.91
C ILE A 203 -13.75 19.12 1.27
N LEU A 204 -14.85 18.85 0.56
CA LEU A 204 -16.15 19.45 0.80
C LEU A 204 -17.00 18.50 1.67
N GLY A 205 -17.74 19.08 2.62
CA GLY A 205 -18.53 18.34 3.59
C GLY A 205 -17.73 17.87 4.80
N ASP A 206 -18.41 17.17 5.71
CA ASP A 206 -17.84 16.62 6.94
C ASP A 206 -18.46 15.24 7.24
N GLN A 207 -18.05 14.63 8.36
CA GLN A 207 -18.55 13.32 8.79
C GLN A 207 -19.67 13.43 9.84
N SER A 208 -20.39 14.55 9.90
CA SER A 208 -21.48 14.75 10.86
C SER A 208 -22.72 13.90 10.57
N ARG A 209 -22.89 13.42 9.33
CA ARG A 209 -24.02 12.59 8.90
C ARG A 209 -23.54 11.41 8.07
N HIS A 210 -23.75 10.21 8.59
CA HIS A 210 -23.55 8.94 7.86
C HIS A 210 -24.74 8.65 6.93
N LEU A 211 -24.45 8.26 5.70
CA LEU A 211 -25.42 7.98 4.64
C LEU A 211 -25.51 6.48 4.29
N GLY A 212 -24.73 5.64 4.96
CA GLY A 212 -24.61 4.20 4.66
C GLY A 212 -23.25 3.87 4.04
N ALA A 213 -23.16 2.70 3.41
CA ALA A 213 -21.96 2.30 2.69
C ALA A 213 -21.77 3.17 1.44
N PHE A 214 -20.51 3.48 1.10
CA PHE A 214 -20.20 4.24 -0.10
C PHE A 214 -20.39 3.39 -1.36
N GLU A 215 -21.37 3.77 -2.17
CA GLU A 215 -21.59 3.17 -3.48
C GLU A 215 -20.90 4.00 -4.56
N ARG A 216 -20.02 3.34 -5.32
CA ARG A 216 -19.37 3.95 -6.49
C ARG A 216 -20.38 3.99 -7.63
N GLY A 217 -20.65 5.19 -8.14
CA GLY A 217 -21.52 5.42 -9.30
C GLY A 217 -20.88 5.08 -10.64
#